data_AF-A0A3L8CMJ4-F1
#
_entry.id   AF-A0A3L8CMJ4-F1
#
_cell.length_a   1.000
_cell.length_b   1.000
_cell.length_c   1.000
_cell.angle_alpha   90.00
_cell.angle_beta   90.00
_cell.angle_gamma   90.00
#
_symmetry.space_group_name_H-M   'P 1'
#
loop_
_entity.id
_entity.type
_entity.pdbx_description
1 polymer ?
#
loop_
_entity_poly.entity_id
_entity_poly.type
_entity_poly.pdbx_seq_one_letter_code
_entity_poly.pdbx_strand_id
1 'polypeptide(L)'
;MVAKLHERGGFNYKGERRFFDGRWLWTWYFRPAGCELFVQYNLLGGVKTRKADVEFFIDQVETATKYYEETLAKQGDVAAAKGALAVAKAQYERSLQPDYDPGGRTNNPGKVSRVIKANFRLVPDAEARLQYAQKIAAALAIGNKRCS
;
A
#
# COMPACT_ATOMS: atom_id res chain seq x y z
N MET A 1 -16.00 -0.75 13.23
CA MET A 1 -15.45 -0.83 14.60
C MET A 1 -14.21 0.05 14.63
N VAL A 2 -14.17 1.09 15.46
CA VAL A 2 -13.02 1.99 15.55
C VAL A 2 -11.89 1.20 16.24
N ALA A 3 -10.75 1.06 15.56
CA ALA A 3 -9.61 0.35 16.13
C ALA A 3 -9.10 1.10 17.37
N LYS A 4 -8.87 0.36 18.46
CA LYS A 4 -8.33 0.93 19.70
C LYS A 4 -6.95 1.53 19.39
N LEU A 5 -6.80 2.81 19.71
CA LEU A 5 -5.52 3.50 19.61
C LEU A 5 -4.69 3.21 20.87
N HIS A 6 -3.44 2.86 20.66
CA HIS A 6 -2.47 2.62 21.72
C HIS A 6 -1.31 3.60 21.60
N GLU A 7 -0.65 3.87 22.72
CA GLU A 7 0.49 4.79 22.80
C GLU A 7 1.68 4.08 23.45
N ARG A 8 2.86 4.23 22.87
CA ARG A 8 4.11 3.65 23.38
C ARG A 8 5.32 4.32 22.71
N GLY A 9 6.35 4.65 23.48
CA GLY A 9 7.63 5.12 22.93
C GLY A 9 7.56 6.39 22.07
N GLY A 10 6.57 7.26 22.29
CA GLY A 10 6.36 8.44 21.43
C GLY A 10 5.62 8.13 20.12
N PHE A 11 5.03 6.94 19.96
CA PHE A 11 4.23 6.54 18.81
C PHE A 11 2.78 6.25 19.20
N ASN A 12 1.87 6.47 18.25
CA ASN A 12 0.54 5.90 18.28
C ASN A 12 0.44 4.70 17.34
N TYR A 13 -0.19 3.61 17.77
CA TYR A 13 -0.41 2.43 16.93
C TYR A 13 -1.80 1.84 17.12
N LYS A 14 -2.29 1.16 16.07
CA LYS A 14 -3.61 0.51 16.05
C LYS A 14 -3.58 -0.75 15.20
N GLY A 15 -4.40 -1.72 15.59
CA GLY A 15 -4.63 -2.94 14.82
C GLY A 15 -6.01 -2.93 14.20
N GLU A 16 -6.11 -3.18 12.91
CA GLU A 16 -7.37 -3.34 12.20
C GLU A 16 -7.53 -4.80 11.76
N ARG A 17 -8.72 -5.34 11.96
CA ARG A 17 -9.06 -6.71 11.58
C ARG A 17 -10.00 -6.68 10.39
N ARG A 18 -9.61 -7.34 9.29
CA ARG A 18 -10.45 -7.51 8.09
C ARG A 18 -10.63 -8.98 7.75
N PHE A 19 -11.79 -9.32 7.23
CA PHE A 19 -12.04 -10.65 6.68
C PHE A 19 -11.68 -10.64 5.19
N PHE A 20 -10.78 -11.51 4.78
CA PHE A 20 -10.34 -11.64 3.39
C PHE A 20 -10.03 -13.11 3.10
N ASP A 21 -10.57 -13.62 1.98
CA ASP A 21 -10.36 -14.98 1.50
C ASP A 21 -10.57 -16.06 2.57
N GLY A 22 -11.74 -16.00 3.25
CA GLY A 22 -12.11 -16.99 4.27
C GLY A 22 -11.35 -16.85 5.60
N ARG A 23 -10.47 -15.86 5.75
CA ARG A 23 -9.59 -15.72 6.93
C ARG A 23 -9.64 -14.33 7.53
N TRP A 24 -9.48 -14.26 8.85
CA TRP A 24 -9.30 -13.00 9.56
C TRP A 24 -7.83 -12.56 9.50
N LEU A 25 -7.59 -11.41 8.87
CA LEU A 25 -6.28 -10.77 8.77
C LEU A 25 -6.20 -9.58 9.73
N TRP A 26 -5.12 -9.52 10.48
CA TRP A 26 -4.76 -8.34 11.27
C TRP A 26 -3.74 -7.51 10.49
N THR A 27 -4.03 -6.22 10.36
CA THR A 27 -3.11 -5.23 9.79
C THR A 27 -2.77 -4.22 10.87
N TRP A 28 -1.48 -3.97 11.07
CA TRP A 28 -1.00 -3.05 12.09
C TRP A 28 -0.52 -1.76 11.47
N TYR A 29 -0.89 -0.66 12.09
CA TYR A 29 -0.52 0.68 11.67
C TYR A 29 0.10 1.44 12.83
N PHE A 30 1.07 2.28 12.54
CA PHE A 30 1.69 3.15 13.52
C PHE A 30 2.05 4.51 12.91
N ARG A 31 2.35 5.47 13.78
CA ARG A 31 2.86 6.81 13.44
C ARG A 31 3.50 7.47 14.68
N PRO A 32 4.41 8.44 14.52
CA PRO A 32 4.84 9.28 15.62
C PRO A 32 3.65 10.00 16.26
N ALA A 33 3.73 10.24 17.57
CA ALA A 33 2.74 11.03 18.28
C ALA A 33 2.68 12.45 17.69
N GLY A 34 1.48 12.98 17.51
CA GLY A 34 1.27 14.29 16.89
C GLY A 34 1.27 14.28 15.35
N CYS A 35 1.66 13.19 14.68
CA CYS A 35 1.46 13.07 13.23
C CYS A 35 0.01 12.67 12.90
N GLU A 36 -0.44 12.94 11.68
CA GLU A 36 -1.79 12.55 11.21
C GLU A 36 -1.76 11.18 10.53
N LEU A 37 -0.86 11.01 9.58
CA LEU A 37 -0.81 9.85 8.70
C LEU A 37 -0.31 8.61 9.43
N PHE A 38 -0.98 7.49 9.20
CA PHE A 38 -0.54 6.17 9.65
C PHE A 38 0.19 5.44 8.52
N VAL A 39 1.25 4.71 8.86
CA VAL A 39 1.88 3.74 7.96
C VAL A 39 1.60 2.32 8.44
N GLN A 40 1.49 1.40 7.49
CA GLN A 40 1.36 -0.02 7.80
C GLN A 40 2.73 -0.60 8.16
N TYR A 41 2.80 -1.40 9.22
CA TYR A 41 3.97 -2.21 9.53
C TYR A 41 3.68 -3.68 9.25
N ASN A 42 4.63 -4.36 8.59
CA ASN A 42 4.60 -5.80 8.39
C ASN A 42 6.00 -6.37 8.59
N LEU A 43 6.06 -7.55 9.20
CA LEU A 43 7.26 -8.38 9.16
C LEU A 43 7.57 -8.84 7.74
N LEU A 44 8.85 -8.92 7.42
CA LEU A 44 9.32 -9.47 6.15
C LEU A 44 9.03 -10.97 6.04
N GLY A 45 8.96 -11.48 4.82
CA GLY A 45 8.81 -12.92 4.55
C GLY A 45 7.38 -13.47 4.72
N GLY A 46 6.35 -12.61 4.77
CA GLY A 46 4.96 -13.05 4.85
C GLY A 46 4.55 -13.58 6.23
N VAL A 47 5.38 -13.34 7.24
CA VAL A 47 5.10 -13.72 8.63
C VAL A 47 3.99 -12.85 9.20
N LYS A 48 3.00 -13.49 9.84
CA LYS A 48 1.90 -12.78 10.51
C LYS A 48 2.44 -11.87 11.62
N THR A 49 2.27 -10.56 11.44
CA THR A 49 2.66 -9.55 12.42
C THR A 49 1.70 -9.55 13.61
N ARG A 50 2.25 -9.70 14.81
CA ARG A 50 1.55 -9.68 16.09
C ARG A 50 1.72 -8.31 16.75
N LYS A 51 0.89 -8.02 17.73
CA LYS A 51 0.98 -6.78 18.53
C LYS A 51 2.37 -6.58 19.14
N ALA A 52 2.93 -7.64 19.76
CA ALA A 52 4.24 -7.61 20.38
C ALA A 52 5.36 -7.26 19.38
N ASP A 53 5.22 -7.66 18.11
CA ASP A 53 6.21 -7.34 17.07
C ASP A 53 6.18 -5.84 16.72
N VAL A 54 4.99 -5.23 16.72
CA VAL A 54 4.85 -3.78 16.53
C VAL A 54 5.44 -3.04 17.72
N GLU A 55 5.16 -3.50 18.94
CA GLU A 55 5.67 -2.88 20.18
C GLU A 55 7.20 -2.95 20.24
N PHE A 56 7.78 -4.11 19.94
CA PHE A 56 9.23 -4.28 19.86
C PHE A 56 9.86 -3.40 18.77
N PHE A 57 9.17 -3.20 17.66
CA PHE A 57 9.64 -2.34 16.57
C PHE A 57 9.61 -0.86 16.96
N ILE A 58 8.50 -0.37 17.54
CA ILE A 58 8.37 1.06 17.92
C ILE A 58 9.21 1.44 19.14
N ASP A 59 9.60 0.47 19.97
CA ASP A 59 10.58 0.69 21.04
C ASP A 59 11.98 1.03 20.47
N GLN A 60 12.26 0.70 19.21
CA GLN A 60 13.45 1.13 18.47
C GLN A 60 13.18 2.46 17.75
N VAL A 61 13.14 3.55 18.53
CA VAL A 61 12.64 4.86 18.09
C VAL A 61 13.28 5.36 16.79
N GLU A 62 14.60 5.31 16.67
CA GLU A 62 15.31 5.79 15.46
C GLU A 62 14.93 4.97 14.21
N THR A 63 14.93 3.64 14.35
CA THR A 63 14.55 2.71 13.27
C THR A 63 13.09 2.90 12.86
N ALA A 64 12.18 3.04 13.83
CA ALA A 64 10.76 3.23 13.60
C ALA A 64 10.46 4.58 12.93
N THR A 65 11.15 5.65 13.35
CA THR A 65 11.05 6.98 12.75
C THR A 65 11.53 6.97 11.31
N LYS A 66 12.71 6.41 11.06
CA LYS A 66 13.26 6.28 9.70
C LYS A 66 12.33 5.48 8.79
N TYR A 67 11.82 4.35 9.27
CA TYR A 67 10.84 3.56 8.50
C TYR A 67 9.58 4.36 8.18
N TYR A 68 9.06 5.12 9.14
CA TYR A 68 7.88 5.95 8.95
C TYR A 68 8.10 6.98 7.84
N GLU A 69 9.19 7.74 7.93
CA GLU A 69 9.56 8.77 6.97
C GLU A 69 9.79 8.20 5.57
N GLU A 70 10.57 7.13 5.45
CA GLU A 70 10.83 6.47 4.17
C GLU A 70 9.55 5.89 3.55
N THR A 71 8.67 5.33 4.37
CA THR A 71 7.41 4.76 3.90
C THR A 71 6.48 5.85 3.39
N LEU A 72 6.36 6.97 4.11
CA LEU A 72 5.55 8.10 3.64
C LEU A 72 6.13 8.74 2.40
N ALA A 73 7.45 8.91 2.31
CA ALA A 73 8.11 9.44 1.12
C ALA A 73 7.82 8.57 -0.10
N LYS A 74 7.93 7.23 0.03
CA LYS A 74 7.58 6.28 -1.04
C LYS A 74 6.09 6.31 -1.39
N GLN A 75 5.21 6.36 -0.38
CA GLN A 75 3.76 6.43 -0.61
C GLN A 75 3.33 7.74 -1.25
N GLY A 76 4.02 8.85 -0.95
CA GLY A 76 3.79 10.18 -1.52
C GLY A 76 4.54 10.44 -2.82
N ASP A 77 5.24 9.46 -3.40
CA ASP A 77 5.96 9.64 -4.66
C ASP A 77 4.99 9.69 -5.85
N VAL A 78 4.51 10.91 -6.14
CA VAL A 78 3.57 11.19 -7.23
C VAL A 78 4.20 10.90 -8.58
N ALA A 79 5.51 11.09 -8.76
CA ALA A 79 6.18 10.85 -10.03
C ALA A 79 6.22 9.35 -10.35
N ALA A 80 6.62 8.52 -9.38
CA ALA A 80 6.57 7.07 -9.51
C ALA A 80 5.14 6.57 -9.76
N ALA A 81 4.14 7.10 -9.05
CA ALA A 81 2.75 6.71 -9.24
C ALA A 81 2.20 7.08 -10.64
N LYS A 82 2.57 8.26 -11.18
CA LYS A 82 2.25 8.63 -12.57
C LYS A 82 2.91 7.68 -13.58
N GLY A 83 4.19 7.34 -13.36
CA GLY A 83 4.90 6.36 -14.19
C GLY A 83 4.20 4.99 -14.19
N ALA A 84 3.80 4.51 -13.01
CA ALA A 84 3.06 3.25 -12.88
C ALA A 84 1.71 3.29 -13.61
N LEU A 85 0.98 4.41 -13.57
CA LEU A 85 -0.26 4.58 -14.32
C LEU A 85 -0.02 4.56 -15.83
N ALA A 86 1.02 5.23 -16.32
CA ALA A 86 1.37 5.21 -17.73
C ALA A 86 1.69 3.79 -18.22
N VAL A 87 2.47 3.03 -17.44
CA VAL A 87 2.77 1.62 -17.74
C VAL A 87 1.50 0.76 -17.76
N ALA A 88 0.61 0.92 -16.77
CA ALA A 88 -0.63 0.16 -16.71
C ALA A 88 -1.54 0.44 -17.93
N LYS A 89 -1.66 1.71 -18.34
CA LYS A 89 -2.41 2.11 -19.54
C LYS A 89 -1.80 1.51 -20.81
N ALA A 90 -0.50 1.66 -21.01
CA ALA A 90 0.19 1.09 -22.17
C ALA A 90 0.06 -0.45 -22.23
N GLN A 91 0.15 -1.13 -21.09
CA GLN A 91 -0.02 -2.58 -21.01
C GLN A 91 -1.45 -3.02 -21.36
N TYR A 92 -2.45 -2.27 -20.90
CA TYR A 92 -3.83 -2.51 -21.25
C TYR A 92 -4.08 -2.28 -22.75
N GLU A 93 -3.62 -1.15 -23.31
CA GLU A 93 -3.73 -0.84 -24.74
C GLU A 93 -3.06 -1.90 -25.61
N ARG A 94 -1.87 -2.37 -25.22
CA ARG A 94 -1.18 -3.48 -25.91
C ARG A 94 -2.01 -4.76 -25.92
N SER A 95 -2.77 -5.01 -24.84
CA SER A 95 -3.58 -6.22 -24.70
C SER A 95 -4.86 -6.22 -25.55
N LEU A 96 -5.26 -5.06 -26.08
CA LEU A 96 -6.40 -4.90 -26.99
C LEU A 96 -6.03 -5.15 -28.46
N GLN A 97 -4.73 -5.21 -28.79
CA GLN A 97 -4.29 -5.39 -30.16
C GLN A 97 -4.61 -6.80 -30.68
N PRO A 98 -5.01 -6.97 -31.97
CA PRO A 98 -5.39 -8.27 -32.53
C PRO A 98 -4.29 -9.32 -32.49
N ASP A 99 -3.03 -8.89 -32.56
CA ASP A 99 -1.83 -9.72 -32.53
C ASP A 99 -1.40 -10.09 -31.09
N TYR A 100 -2.10 -9.61 -30.06
CA TYR A 100 -1.70 -9.85 -28.67
C TYR A 100 -1.78 -11.33 -28.30
N ASP A 101 -0.62 -11.91 -27.94
CA ASP A 101 -0.51 -13.24 -27.39
C ASP A 101 0.48 -13.26 -26.21
N PRO A 102 0.02 -13.36 -24.95
CA PRO A 102 0.87 -13.52 -23.78
C PRO A 102 1.43 -14.96 -23.64
N GLY A 103 1.68 -15.65 -24.76
CA GLY A 103 2.13 -17.04 -24.83
C GLY A 103 1.07 -18.02 -24.32
N GLY A 104 -0.17 -17.89 -24.82
CA GLY A 104 -1.33 -18.66 -24.34
C GLY A 104 -2.22 -19.25 -25.42
N ARG A 105 -2.14 -18.79 -26.68
CA ARG A 105 -3.09 -19.21 -27.72
C ARG A 105 -3.04 -20.71 -28.05
N THR A 106 -1.88 -21.34 -27.95
CA THR A 106 -1.67 -22.75 -28.34
C THR A 106 -1.90 -23.76 -27.20
N ASN A 107 -1.47 -23.44 -25.98
CA ASN A 107 -1.50 -24.40 -24.85
C ASN A 107 -2.51 -24.07 -23.75
N ASN A 108 -3.12 -22.89 -23.75
CA ASN A 108 -4.08 -22.48 -22.71
C ASN A 108 -5.01 -21.35 -23.22
N PRO A 109 -6.05 -21.69 -24.00
CA PRO A 109 -6.88 -20.69 -24.67
C PRO A 109 -7.54 -19.68 -23.71
N GLY A 110 -7.80 -20.07 -22.45
CA GLY A 110 -8.32 -19.17 -21.41
C GLY A 110 -7.28 -18.25 -20.78
N LYS A 111 -5.99 -18.36 -21.10
CA LYS A 111 -4.91 -17.51 -20.55
C LYS A 111 -4.99 -16.09 -21.10
N VAL A 112 -5.23 -15.94 -22.40
CA VAL A 112 -5.27 -14.63 -23.07
C VAL A 112 -6.36 -13.74 -22.46
N SER A 113 -7.59 -14.27 -22.36
CA SER A 113 -8.71 -13.55 -21.76
C SER A 113 -8.50 -13.22 -20.28
N ARG A 114 -7.88 -14.13 -19.50
CA ARG A 114 -7.49 -13.88 -18.11
C ARG A 114 -6.48 -12.74 -17.97
N VAL A 115 -5.46 -12.70 -18.82
CA VAL A 115 -4.44 -11.64 -18.81
C VAL A 115 -5.04 -10.30 -19.21
N ILE A 116 -5.89 -10.25 -20.25
CA ILE A 116 -6.61 -9.02 -20.63
C ILE A 116 -7.45 -8.51 -19.45
N LYS A 117 -8.20 -9.39 -18.79
CA LYS A 117 -8.99 -9.02 -17.60
C LYS A 117 -8.13 -8.54 -16.43
N ALA A 118 -6.94 -9.11 -16.25
CA ALA A 118 -5.99 -8.66 -15.25
C ALA A 118 -5.46 -7.26 -15.59
N ASN A 119 -5.02 -7.04 -16.83
CA ASN A 119 -4.52 -5.73 -17.28
C ASN A 119 -5.59 -4.64 -17.20
N PHE A 120 -6.84 -4.97 -17.53
CA PHE A 120 -7.98 -4.07 -17.34
C PHE A 120 -8.12 -3.59 -15.90
N ARG A 121 -7.86 -4.46 -14.91
CA ARG A 121 -7.91 -4.11 -13.48
C ARG A 121 -6.69 -3.31 -13.01
N LEU A 122 -5.55 -3.40 -13.70
CA LEU A 122 -4.35 -2.65 -13.33
C LEU A 122 -4.53 -1.13 -13.46
N VAL A 123 -5.30 -0.67 -14.44
CA VAL A 123 -5.54 0.76 -14.67
C VAL A 123 -6.24 1.42 -13.47
N PRO A 124 -7.43 0.98 -13.03
CA PRO A 124 -8.08 1.59 -11.85
C PRO A 124 -7.26 1.43 -10.56
N ASP A 125 -6.52 0.33 -10.40
CA ASP A 125 -5.61 0.16 -9.27
C ASP A 125 -4.47 1.20 -9.28
N ALA A 126 -3.88 1.47 -10.45
CA ALA A 126 -2.84 2.48 -10.61
C ALA A 126 -3.38 3.91 -10.44
N GLU A 127 -4.61 4.18 -10.90
CA GLU A 127 -5.29 5.46 -10.65
C GLU A 127 -5.54 5.68 -9.16
N ALA A 128 -6.03 4.66 -8.45
CA ALA A 128 -6.22 4.73 -7.00
C ALA A 128 -4.90 4.97 -6.27
N ARG A 129 -3.80 4.34 -6.70
CA ARG A 129 -2.45 4.60 -6.16
C ARG A 129 -1.98 6.03 -6.41
N LEU A 130 -2.22 6.58 -7.60
CA LEU A 130 -1.88 7.97 -7.89
C LEU A 130 -2.67 8.94 -7.01
N GLN A 131 -3.98 8.73 -6.87
CA GLN A 131 -4.81 9.56 -5.99
C GLN A 131 -4.34 9.48 -4.53
N TYR A 132 -3.98 8.28 -4.07
CA TYR A 132 -3.44 8.09 -2.72
C TYR A 132 -2.10 8.82 -2.56
N ALA A 133 -1.18 8.69 -3.52
CA ALA A 133 0.11 9.38 -3.48
C ALA A 133 -0.04 10.90 -3.45
N GLN A 134 -0.96 11.46 -4.23
CA GLN A 134 -1.29 12.89 -4.21
C GLN A 134 -1.82 13.34 -2.84
N LYS A 135 -2.67 12.54 -2.19
CA LYS A 135 -3.17 12.84 -0.84
C LYS A 135 -2.04 12.85 0.19
N ILE A 136 -1.16 11.86 0.15
CA ILE A 136 -0.01 11.78 1.06
C ILE A 136 0.93 12.97 0.81
N ALA A 137 1.27 13.26 -0.45
CA ALA A 137 2.13 14.38 -0.80
C ALA A 137 1.56 15.73 -0.32
N ALA A 138 0.24 15.95 -0.47
CA ALA A 138 -0.41 17.15 0.02
C ALA A 138 -0.36 17.25 1.55
N ALA A 139 -0.62 16.16 2.26
CA ALA A 139 -0.54 16.11 3.72
C ALA A 139 0.90 16.34 4.24
N LEU A 140 1.91 15.84 3.52
CA LEU A 140 3.31 16.12 3.82
C LEU A 140 3.68 17.58 3.57
N ALA A 141 3.18 18.19 2.49
CA ALA A 141 3.44 19.59 2.16
C ALA A 141 2.92 20.57 3.22
N ILE A 142 1.83 20.23 3.90
CA ILE A 142 1.27 21.02 5.02
C ILE A 142 1.87 20.63 6.39
N GLY A 143 2.79 19.66 6.44
CA GLY A 143 3.59 19.30 7.62
C GLY A 143 3.18 18.03 8.37
N ASN A 144 2.18 17.26 7.92
CA ASN A 144 1.72 16.01 8.54
C ASN A 144 1.61 16.10 10.08
N LYS A 145 0.93 17.14 10.57
CA LYS A 145 0.65 17.34 11.98
C LYS A 145 -0.84 17.18 12.21
N ARG A 146 -1.20 16.48 13.29
CA ARG A 146 -2.58 16.39 13.76
C ARG A 146 -2.98 17.78 14.25
N CYS A 147 -3.98 18.40 13.62
CA CYS A 147 -4.60 19.59 14.18
C CYS A 147 -5.22 19.22 15.53
N SER A 148 -4.92 20.00 16.57
CA SER A 148 -5.45 19.83 17.93
C SER A 148 -6.83 20.46 18.04
#